data_AF-A0A218QBQ9-F1
#
_entry.id   AF-A0A218QBQ9-F1
#
_cell.length_a   1.000
_cell.length_b   1.000
_cell.length_c   1.000
_cell.angle_alpha   90.00
_cell.angle_beta   90.00
_cell.angle_gamma   90.00
#
_symmetry.space_group_name_H-M   'P 1'
#
loop_
_entity.id
_entity.type
_entity.pdbx_description
1 polymer ?
#
loop_
_entity_poly.entity_id
_entity_poly.type
_entity_poly.pdbx_seq_one_letter_code
_entity_poly.pdbx_strand_id
1 'polypeptide(L)'
;MVSQAPTIYSLQAPKDISLSDIEAELSQIWQSYGIGDGNGTLPAATRATTFTLVVYEPEETQYLLSASGYYNGPIDGILGPQMEAALREVQKTHKLPETGTATPETLAKLREEVAKRHGTDATGENGSNASYTLEARSPRIADEIALRNPCRIIALCPIAGEDEGVKAQVSAYCPIQKQSSSTLICCEYITLTGTTAALERIGGMIPALLIGGLPKFLWWKATPDPNNALFKRLAAVCNNVIVDSCEFNDPESDLLSLQELVETGVPLADLNWRRLSAWQELTAEAYDPPLRRASLREIDRVTIDYEKGNPAQALMFLGWLASRLEWSPVSYEKESGDYQITKISFLAQDQRQVQAELAGVPVADMGEIMGDLIALRLSSTNPQADCGTVICSETGGCMRMETQGGAQSSGLFQQVTSLSEQKAEVLLSQQVQRWGHEALFEETLGVIAKVLKLGNK
;
A
#
# COMPACT_ATOMS: atom_id res chain seq x y z
N MET A 1 1.36 24.04 14.68
CA MET A 1 2.74 23.83 15.20
C MET A 1 3.34 22.71 14.37
N VAL A 2 4.37 22.99 13.59
CA VAL A 2 5.06 21.97 12.78
C VAL A 2 5.82 21.07 13.76
N SER A 3 5.36 19.82 13.93
CA SER A 3 6.07 18.82 14.73
C SER A 3 7.42 18.56 14.05
N GLN A 4 8.53 18.98 14.67
CA GLN A 4 9.86 18.57 14.24
C GLN A 4 9.91 17.04 14.29
N ALA A 5 10.26 16.40 13.17
CA ALA A 5 10.45 14.96 13.10
C ALA A 5 11.42 14.51 14.21
N PRO A 6 11.11 13.42 14.94
CA PRO A 6 12.00 12.94 15.99
C PRO A 6 13.37 12.57 15.39
N THR A 7 14.44 12.93 16.06
CA THR A 7 15.80 12.60 15.62
C THR A 7 16.07 11.12 15.88
N ILE A 8 16.46 10.37 14.85
CA ILE A 8 16.90 8.98 14.98
C ILE A 8 18.39 8.95 15.30
N TYR A 9 18.77 8.24 16.36
CA TYR A 9 20.16 7.99 16.74
C TYR A 9 20.60 6.61 16.24
N SER A 10 21.67 6.56 15.45
CA SER A 10 22.29 5.31 15.02
C SER A 10 23.21 4.78 16.11
N LEU A 11 22.81 3.70 16.79
CA LEU A 11 23.73 2.95 17.68
C LEU A 11 24.75 2.16 16.86
N GLN A 12 24.26 1.51 15.80
CA GLN A 12 25.07 0.71 14.90
C GLN A 12 24.62 1.00 13.47
N ALA A 13 25.52 1.61 12.70
CA ALA A 13 25.34 1.73 11.26
C ALA A 13 25.38 0.34 10.60
N PRO A 14 24.81 0.16 9.39
CA PRO A 14 24.76 -1.15 8.73
C PRO A 14 26.15 -1.79 8.66
N LYS A 15 26.26 -2.99 9.24
CA LYS A 15 27.47 -3.80 9.29
C LYS A 15 27.24 -5.11 8.54
N ASP A 16 28.09 -5.39 7.56
CA ASP A 16 28.09 -6.68 6.86
C ASP A 16 28.48 -7.81 7.81
N ILE A 17 27.73 -8.90 7.76
CA ILE A 17 27.91 -10.08 8.61
C ILE A 17 27.60 -11.37 7.86
N SER A 18 28.03 -12.51 8.41
CA SER A 18 27.58 -13.80 7.91
C SER A 18 26.15 -14.09 8.38
N LEU A 19 25.41 -14.90 7.62
CA LEU A 19 24.03 -15.29 7.97
C LEU A 19 23.95 -16.03 9.32
N SER A 20 24.99 -16.77 9.70
CA SER A 20 25.03 -17.50 10.97
C SER A 20 25.30 -16.60 12.18
N ASP A 21 25.87 -15.41 11.96
CA ASP A 21 26.31 -14.53 13.05
C ASP A 21 25.28 -13.43 13.40
N ILE A 22 24.12 -13.38 12.72
CA ILE A 22 23.10 -12.33 12.88
C ILE A 22 22.72 -12.12 14.36
N GLU A 23 22.28 -13.17 15.05
CA GLU A 23 21.86 -13.05 16.46
C GLU A 23 23.04 -12.78 17.40
N ALA A 24 24.24 -13.26 17.07
CA ALA A 24 25.43 -13.03 17.87
C ALA A 24 25.84 -11.55 17.81
N GLU A 25 25.83 -10.95 16.62
CA GLU A 25 26.13 -9.53 16.43
C GLU A 25 25.06 -8.64 17.10
N LEU A 26 23.77 -8.95 16.93
CA LEU A 26 22.70 -8.22 17.61
C LEU A 26 22.84 -8.29 19.13
N SER A 27 23.14 -9.48 19.68
CA SER A 27 23.39 -9.65 21.11
C SER A 27 24.57 -8.83 21.61
N GLN A 28 25.63 -8.72 20.82
CA GLN A 28 26.81 -7.91 21.14
C GLN A 28 26.48 -6.42 21.22
N ILE A 29 25.66 -5.90 20.29
CA ILE A 29 25.19 -4.50 20.30
C ILE A 29 24.47 -4.21 21.64
N TRP A 30 23.56 -5.08 22.08
CA TRP A 30 22.81 -4.81 23.32
C TRP A 30 23.65 -4.98 24.58
N GLN A 31 24.68 -5.83 24.56
CA GLN A 31 25.64 -5.92 25.66
C GLN A 31 26.49 -4.66 25.79
N SER A 32 26.86 -4.00 24.68
CA SER A 32 27.67 -2.78 24.72
C SER A 32 26.92 -1.54 25.21
N TYR A 33 25.59 -1.49 25.05
CA TYR A 33 24.78 -0.34 25.43
C TYR A 33 23.79 -0.60 26.58
N GLY A 34 23.64 -1.83 27.04
CA GLY A 34 22.69 -2.22 28.10
C GLY A 34 23.14 -1.87 29.53
N ILE A 35 24.42 -1.52 29.72
CA ILE A 35 24.96 -1.04 31.00
C ILE A 35 25.34 0.41 30.77
N GLY A 36 24.63 1.35 31.42
CA GLY A 36 25.00 2.77 31.37
C GLY A 36 26.47 2.91 31.76
N ASP A 37 27.28 3.53 30.88
CA ASP A 37 28.63 3.86 31.27
C ASP A 37 28.53 4.74 32.53
N GLY A 38 29.30 4.45 33.57
CA GLY A 38 29.26 5.25 34.81
C GLY A 38 29.75 6.70 34.61
N ASN A 39 30.05 7.11 33.36
CA ASN A 39 30.57 8.40 32.96
C ASN A 39 29.50 9.34 32.35
N GLY A 40 28.26 8.87 32.14
CA GLY A 40 27.14 9.68 31.65
C GLY A 40 27.27 10.15 30.20
N THR A 41 28.13 9.53 29.39
CA THR A 41 28.43 9.97 28.02
C THR A 41 27.46 9.42 26.97
N LEU A 42 26.88 8.23 27.20
CA LEU A 42 25.92 7.59 26.30
C LEU A 42 24.67 7.13 27.09
N PRO A 43 23.45 7.41 26.63
CA PRO A 43 22.25 6.89 27.26
C PRO A 43 22.25 5.36 27.16
N ALA A 44 21.82 4.68 28.22
CA ALA A 44 21.61 3.23 28.17
C ALA A 44 20.61 2.92 27.05
N ALA A 45 20.80 1.83 26.33
CA ALA A 45 19.90 1.43 25.25
C ALA A 45 19.53 -0.04 25.35
N THR A 46 18.28 -0.34 25.02
CA THR A 46 17.74 -1.68 25.00
C THR A 46 16.95 -1.94 23.73
N ARG A 47 16.90 -3.20 23.32
CA ARG A 47 16.12 -3.60 22.15
C ARG A 47 14.63 -3.50 22.41
N ALA A 48 13.88 -3.15 21.37
CA ALA A 48 12.44 -3.21 21.41
C ALA A 48 11.92 -4.65 21.47
N THR A 49 10.80 -4.84 22.18
CA THR A 49 10.10 -6.13 22.32
C THR A 49 8.61 -5.98 22.06
N THR A 50 8.25 -5.21 21.04
CA THR A 50 6.86 -4.90 20.66
C THR A 50 6.31 -5.92 19.65
N PHE A 51 6.98 -6.07 18.50
CA PHE A 51 6.64 -6.98 17.41
C PHE A 51 7.86 -7.18 16.48
N THR A 52 7.72 -8.10 15.51
CA THR A 52 8.63 -8.22 14.37
C THR A 52 7.89 -7.87 13.08
N LEU A 53 8.47 -6.99 12.26
CA LEU A 53 7.99 -6.66 10.92
C LEU A 53 8.93 -7.27 9.89
N VAL A 54 8.43 -8.20 9.09
CA VAL A 54 9.11 -8.71 7.90
C VAL A 54 8.64 -7.88 6.72
N VAL A 55 9.56 -7.30 5.97
CA VAL A 55 9.26 -6.50 4.78
C VAL A 55 9.89 -7.18 3.58
N TYR A 56 9.08 -7.57 2.60
CA TYR A 56 9.56 -7.94 1.27
C TYR A 56 9.54 -6.69 0.41
N GLU A 57 10.70 -6.21 0.00
CA GLU A 57 10.88 -4.94 -0.70
C GLU A 57 11.76 -5.17 -1.94
N PRO A 58 11.14 -5.47 -3.10
CA PRO A 58 11.86 -5.54 -4.35
C PRO A 58 12.62 -4.27 -4.65
N GLU A 59 13.75 -4.42 -5.34
CA GLU A 59 14.44 -3.27 -5.92
C GLU A 59 13.47 -2.49 -6.82
N GLU A 60 13.53 -1.16 -6.72
CA GLU A 60 12.67 -0.22 -7.44
C GLU A 60 12.73 -0.32 -8.96
N THR A 61 13.65 -1.10 -9.54
CA THR A 61 13.80 -1.26 -10.99
C THR A 61 12.47 -1.57 -11.69
N GLN A 62 11.74 -2.59 -11.24
CA GLN A 62 10.49 -3.00 -11.89
C GLN A 62 9.40 -1.93 -11.73
N TYR A 63 9.32 -1.29 -10.55
CA TYR A 63 8.44 -0.15 -10.31
C TYR A 63 8.74 1.00 -11.28
N LEU A 64 10.01 1.39 -11.41
CA LEU A 64 10.43 2.48 -12.27
C LEU A 64 10.21 2.20 -13.75
N LEU A 65 10.42 0.95 -14.18
CA LEU A 65 10.13 0.51 -15.54
C LEU A 65 8.63 0.55 -15.85
N SER A 66 7.79 0.13 -14.89
CA SER A 66 6.33 0.17 -15.00
C SER A 66 5.80 1.60 -15.03
N ALA A 67 6.24 2.44 -14.09
CA ALA A 67 5.89 3.86 -14.05
C ALA A 67 6.35 4.63 -15.31
N SER A 68 7.44 4.18 -15.94
CA SER A 68 7.94 4.73 -17.20
C SER A 68 7.27 4.09 -18.43
N GLY A 69 6.35 3.14 -18.27
CA GLY A 69 5.56 2.51 -19.33
C GLY A 69 6.33 1.50 -20.20
N TYR A 70 7.52 1.08 -19.78
CA TYR A 70 8.33 0.07 -20.49
C TYR A 70 8.04 -1.35 -20.03
N TYR A 71 7.33 -1.54 -18.92
CA TYR A 71 7.12 -2.85 -18.30
C TYR A 71 5.70 -3.02 -17.78
N ASN A 72 5.07 -4.13 -18.12
CA ASN A 72 3.70 -4.50 -17.69
C ASN A 72 3.68 -5.87 -16.98
N GLY A 73 4.84 -6.38 -16.56
CA GLY A 73 4.96 -7.64 -15.84
C GLY A 73 4.82 -7.47 -14.32
N PRO A 74 4.86 -8.58 -13.56
CA PRO A 74 4.75 -8.52 -12.10
C PRO A 74 5.97 -7.86 -11.45
N ILE A 75 5.73 -7.09 -10.40
CA ILE A 75 6.80 -6.55 -9.55
C ILE A 75 7.10 -7.55 -8.44
N ASP A 76 8.03 -8.46 -8.73
CA ASP A 76 8.40 -9.62 -7.91
C ASP A 76 9.90 -9.67 -7.54
N GLY A 77 10.69 -8.71 -8.03
CA GLY A 77 12.15 -8.64 -7.93
C GLY A 77 12.90 -9.56 -8.90
N ILE A 78 12.20 -10.26 -9.79
CA ILE A 78 12.77 -11.25 -10.72
C ILE A 78 13.12 -10.59 -12.07
N LEU A 79 14.39 -10.72 -12.47
CA LEU A 79 14.81 -10.38 -13.84
C LEU A 79 14.34 -11.46 -14.84
N GLY A 80 13.06 -11.38 -15.23
CA GLY A 80 12.47 -12.23 -16.26
C GLY A 80 12.66 -11.69 -17.69
N PRO A 81 12.29 -12.46 -18.73
CA PRO A 81 12.45 -12.05 -20.14
C PRO A 81 11.78 -10.71 -20.48
N GLN A 82 10.63 -10.42 -19.86
CA GLN A 82 9.93 -9.14 -20.04
C GLN A 82 10.69 -7.97 -19.41
N MET A 83 11.25 -8.16 -18.21
CA MET A 83 12.01 -7.12 -17.52
C MET A 83 13.35 -6.88 -18.23
N GLU A 84 14.02 -7.93 -18.70
CA GLU A 84 15.23 -7.80 -19.52
C GLU A 84 14.95 -7.03 -20.82
N ALA A 85 13.85 -7.36 -21.51
CA ALA A 85 13.44 -6.64 -22.73
C ALA A 85 13.16 -5.16 -22.45
N ALA A 86 12.41 -4.86 -21.38
CA ALA A 86 12.13 -3.49 -20.94
C ALA A 86 13.41 -2.71 -20.62
N LEU A 87 14.36 -3.34 -19.90
CA LEU A 87 15.66 -2.73 -19.59
C LEU A 87 16.48 -2.46 -20.84
N ARG A 88 16.54 -3.40 -21.80
CA ARG A 88 17.21 -3.19 -23.09
C ARG A 88 16.55 -2.05 -23.87
N GLU A 89 15.23 -1.95 -23.85
CA GLU A 89 14.49 -0.88 -24.53
C GLU A 89 14.78 0.49 -23.92
N VAL A 90 14.77 0.60 -22.59
CA VAL A 90 15.16 1.82 -21.87
C VAL A 90 16.60 2.20 -22.18
N GLN A 91 17.52 1.24 -22.09
CA GLN A 91 18.93 1.47 -22.37
C GLN A 91 19.14 1.95 -23.81
N LYS A 92 18.48 1.31 -24.77
CA LYS A 92 18.51 1.70 -26.18
C LYS A 92 17.94 3.11 -26.38
N THR A 93 16.79 3.41 -25.77
CA THR A 93 16.11 4.71 -25.87
C THR A 93 16.96 5.84 -25.30
N HIS A 94 17.62 5.58 -24.16
CA HIS A 94 18.48 6.55 -23.47
C HIS A 94 19.96 6.47 -23.88
N LYS A 95 20.29 5.69 -24.92
CA LYS A 95 21.65 5.51 -25.47
C LYS A 95 22.67 5.03 -24.42
N LEU A 96 22.23 4.20 -23.48
CA LEU A 96 23.07 3.48 -22.53
C LEU A 96 23.51 2.13 -23.14
N PRO A 97 24.56 1.48 -22.59
CA PRO A 97 24.89 0.11 -22.97
C PRO A 97 23.69 -0.83 -22.74
N GLU A 98 23.30 -1.59 -23.77
CA GLU A 98 22.16 -2.53 -23.75
C GLU A 98 22.51 -3.83 -22.99
N THR A 99 22.80 -3.70 -21.70
CA THR A 99 23.15 -4.83 -20.83
C THR A 99 21.96 -5.72 -20.49
N GLY A 100 20.73 -5.20 -20.60
CA GLY A 100 19.51 -5.88 -20.14
C GLY A 100 19.42 -6.03 -18.61
N THR A 101 20.25 -5.31 -17.87
CA THR A 101 20.32 -5.32 -16.40
C THR A 101 20.16 -3.91 -15.84
N ALA A 102 19.68 -3.80 -14.61
CA ALA A 102 19.45 -2.53 -13.93
C ALA A 102 20.75 -1.89 -13.46
N THR A 103 21.56 -1.36 -14.39
CA THR A 103 22.80 -0.68 -14.01
C THR A 103 22.49 0.61 -13.23
N PRO A 104 23.40 1.12 -12.39
CA PRO A 104 23.20 2.40 -11.70
C PRO A 104 22.85 3.56 -12.63
N GLU A 105 23.44 3.59 -13.83
CA GLU A 105 23.14 4.58 -14.87
C GLU A 105 21.72 4.41 -15.43
N THR A 106 21.29 3.16 -15.61
CA THR A 106 19.92 2.83 -16.06
C THR A 106 18.90 3.26 -15.01
N LEU A 107 19.13 2.95 -13.74
CA LEU A 107 18.25 3.36 -12.63
C LEU A 107 18.21 4.87 -12.46
N ALA A 108 19.35 5.55 -12.55
CA ALA A 108 19.40 7.02 -12.49
C ALA A 108 18.56 7.65 -13.62
N LYS A 109 18.61 7.09 -14.84
CA LYS A 109 17.81 7.57 -15.97
C LYS A 109 16.32 7.30 -15.79
N LEU A 110 15.96 6.12 -15.30
CA LEU A 110 14.58 5.79 -15.01
C LEU A 110 13.98 6.70 -13.93
N ARG A 111 14.72 6.95 -12.84
CA ARG A 111 14.32 7.92 -11.81
C ARG A 111 14.13 9.33 -12.39
N GLU A 112 15.05 9.77 -13.24
CA GLU A 112 14.94 11.07 -13.92
C GLU A 112 13.71 11.13 -14.85
N GLU A 113 13.40 10.05 -15.56
CA GLU A 113 12.24 9.97 -16.45
C GLU A 113 10.93 10.02 -15.67
N VAL A 114 10.82 9.22 -14.60
CA VAL A 114 9.68 9.26 -13.69
C VAL A 114 9.55 10.67 -13.10
N ALA A 115 10.61 11.26 -12.56
CA ALA A 115 10.58 12.61 -12.01
C ALA A 115 10.17 13.68 -13.04
N LYS A 116 10.59 13.56 -14.30
CA LYS A 116 10.16 14.46 -15.38
C LYS A 116 8.68 14.31 -15.71
N ARG A 117 8.17 13.08 -15.77
CA ARG A 117 6.73 12.85 -15.99
C ARG A 117 5.88 13.47 -14.88
N HIS A 118 6.39 13.48 -13.64
CA HIS A 118 5.73 14.15 -12.51
C HIS A 118 5.97 15.68 -12.50
N GLY A 119 7.07 16.18 -13.08
CA GLY A 119 7.44 17.60 -13.06
C GLY A 119 7.04 18.44 -14.27
N THR A 120 6.61 17.83 -15.39
CA THR A 120 6.29 18.57 -16.63
C THR A 120 4.88 19.18 -16.62
N ASP A 121 4.04 18.83 -15.64
CA ASP A 121 2.70 19.42 -15.43
C ASP A 121 2.71 20.62 -14.47
N ALA A 122 3.87 20.98 -13.91
CA ALA A 122 4.04 22.11 -13.00
C ALA A 122 4.76 23.31 -13.64
N THR A 123 4.13 24.01 -14.60
CA THR A 123 4.50 25.39 -14.92
C THR A 123 3.50 26.38 -14.35
N GLY A 124 3.70 26.70 -13.06
CA GLY A 124 3.09 27.81 -12.34
C GLY A 124 4.05 28.26 -11.24
N GLU A 125 4.60 29.45 -11.37
CA GLU A 125 5.73 30.02 -10.63
C GLU A 125 5.61 30.00 -9.09
N ASN A 126 6.54 29.31 -8.40
CA ASN A 126 7.46 29.95 -7.44
C ASN A 126 8.54 28.97 -6.96
N GLY A 127 9.79 29.24 -7.34
CA GLY A 127 10.93 28.39 -7.07
C GLY A 127 11.35 28.37 -5.60
N SER A 128 11.35 27.17 -5.02
CA SER A 128 12.32 26.80 -4.02
C SER A 128 12.92 25.45 -4.43
N ASN A 129 14.20 25.50 -4.84
CA ASN A 129 15.01 24.37 -5.23
C ASN A 129 15.14 23.38 -4.06
N ALA A 130 14.24 22.40 -3.98
CA ALA A 130 14.50 21.15 -3.28
C ALA A 130 15.14 20.19 -4.28
N SER A 131 16.44 20.36 -4.49
CA SER A 131 17.30 19.35 -5.09
C SER A 131 17.23 18.11 -4.20
N TYR A 132 16.36 17.15 -4.54
CA TYR A 132 16.39 15.81 -3.98
C TYR A 132 17.65 15.11 -4.49
N THR A 133 18.76 15.39 -3.83
CA THR A 133 19.93 14.53 -3.87
C THR A 133 19.51 13.19 -3.28
N LEU A 134 19.22 12.22 -4.16
CA LEU A 134 19.23 10.79 -3.87
C LEU A 134 20.69 10.38 -3.57
N GLU A 135 21.24 10.89 -2.47
CA GLU A 135 22.47 10.37 -1.91
C GLU A 135 22.13 9.18 -1.03
N ALA A 136 22.89 8.11 -1.24
CA ALA A 136 22.77 6.87 -0.52
C ALA A 136 22.83 7.06 1.01
N ARG A 137 21.91 6.36 1.71
CA ARG A 137 21.88 6.03 3.15
C ARG A 137 21.00 6.91 4.07
N SER A 138 19.72 6.48 4.15
CA SER A 138 18.72 6.68 5.25
C SER A 138 17.90 7.98 5.20
N PRO A 139 16.57 7.95 5.42
CA PRO A 139 15.82 6.98 6.23
C PRO A 139 14.98 5.99 5.41
N ARG A 140 14.94 4.72 5.81
CA ARG A 140 14.08 3.71 5.15
C ARG A 140 12.62 3.93 5.56
N ILE A 141 11.68 3.39 4.79
CA ILE A 141 10.26 3.17 5.13
C ILE A 141 10.04 2.66 6.57
N ALA A 142 10.97 1.82 7.03
CA ALA A 142 11.05 1.27 8.37
C ALA A 142 11.26 2.30 9.50
N ASP A 143 11.73 3.51 9.18
CA ASP A 143 12.09 4.53 10.14
C ASP A 143 10.88 5.27 10.69
N GLU A 144 9.85 5.56 9.88
CA GLU A 144 8.56 6.09 10.37
C GLU A 144 7.87 5.13 11.35
N ILE A 145 8.01 3.82 11.11
CA ILE A 145 7.51 2.77 11.99
C ILE A 145 8.36 2.74 13.26
N ALA A 146 9.69 2.71 13.14
CA ALA A 146 10.62 2.71 14.26
C ALA A 146 10.46 3.92 15.18
N LEU A 147 10.09 5.08 14.61
CA LEU A 147 9.83 6.31 15.35
C LEU A 147 8.59 6.21 16.25
N ARG A 148 7.52 5.56 15.76
CA ARG A 148 6.24 5.45 16.47
C ARG A 148 6.14 4.20 17.32
N ASN A 149 6.69 3.09 16.83
CA ASN A 149 6.61 1.76 17.42
C ASN A 149 7.98 1.05 17.23
N PRO A 150 8.94 1.26 18.14
CA PRO A 150 10.22 0.57 18.06
C PRO A 150 10.03 -0.95 18.00
N CYS A 151 10.67 -1.66 17.08
CA CYS A 151 10.45 -3.10 16.79
C CYS A 151 11.69 -3.77 16.15
N ARG A 152 11.62 -5.08 15.89
CA ARG A 152 12.60 -5.76 14.99
C ARG A 152 12.08 -5.72 13.56
N ILE A 153 12.92 -5.32 12.62
CA ILE A 153 12.61 -5.23 11.20
C ILE A 153 13.53 -6.16 10.43
N ILE A 154 12.94 -7.05 9.62
CA ILE A 154 13.65 -7.96 8.73
C ILE A 154 13.28 -7.58 7.31
N ALA A 155 14.19 -6.89 6.62
CA ALA A 155 14.01 -6.49 5.22
C ALA A 155 14.59 -7.55 4.29
N LEU A 156 13.76 -8.08 3.40
CA LEU A 156 14.11 -9.00 2.32
C LEU A 156 14.11 -8.20 1.03
N CYS A 157 15.30 -7.97 0.49
CA CYS A 157 15.52 -7.14 -0.69
C CYS A 157 15.93 -8.03 -1.86
N PRO A 158 14.99 -8.57 -2.66
CA PRO A 158 15.34 -9.30 -3.86
C PRO A 158 15.97 -8.34 -4.87
N ILE A 159 17.08 -8.77 -5.45
CA ILE A 159 17.82 -8.03 -6.47
C ILE A 159 17.88 -8.83 -7.78
N ALA A 160 17.90 -8.10 -8.89
CA ALA A 160 18.17 -8.67 -10.20
C ALA A 160 19.66 -9.01 -10.36
N GLY A 161 19.98 -10.05 -11.13
CA GLY A 161 21.35 -10.41 -11.50
C GLY A 161 21.70 -11.86 -11.22
N GLU A 162 23.00 -12.15 -11.23
CA GLU A 162 23.52 -13.48 -10.92
C GLU A 162 23.37 -13.81 -9.44
N ASP A 163 23.12 -15.09 -9.15
CA ASP A 163 22.96 -15.59 -7.79
C ASP A 163 24.33 -15.75 -7.10
N GLU A 164 24.74 -14.71 -6.38
CA GLU A 164 25.94 -14.69 -5.53
C GLU A 164 25.66 -15.15 -4.08
N GLY A 165 24.47 -15.69 -3.79
CA GLY A 165 24.01 -15.94 -2.43
C GLY A 165 23.37 -14.71 -1.76
N VAL A 166 23.15 -14.80 -0.45
CA VAL A 166 22.49 -13.73 0.33
C VAL A 166 23.52 -12.98 1.17
N LYS A 167 23.57 -11.66 0.99
CA LYS A 167 24.32 -10.72 1.82
C LYS A 167 23.45 -10.31 3.01
N ALA A 168 24.04 -10.30 4.21
CA ALA A 168 23.35 -9.93 5.43
C ALA A 168 23.98 -8.70 6.07
N GLN A 169 23.15 -7.77 6.50
CA GLN A 169 23.54 -6.60 7.26
C GLN A 169 22.69 -6.45 8.51
N VAL A 170 23.31 -6.01 9.61
CA VAL A 170 22.59 -5.60 10.82
C VAL A 170 22.86 -4.16 11.18
N SER A 171 21.83 -3.50 11.70
CA SER A 171 21.92 -2.14 12.24
C SER A 171 20.94 -1.96 13.40
N ALA A 172 21.18 -0.92 14.20
CA ALA A 172 20.34 -0.57 15.34
C ALA A 172 20.14 0.94 15.44
N TYR A 173 18.89 1.36 15.54
CA TYR A 173 18.49 2.76 15.55
C TYR A 173 17.51 3.06 16.68
N CYS A 174 17.67 4.20 17.34
CA CYS A 174 16.85 4.62 18.47
C CYS A 174 16.16 5.95 18.18
N PRO A 175 14.82 6.06 18.32
CA PRO A 175 14.18 7.36 18.36
C PRO A 175 14.61 8.13 19.62
N ILE A 176 15.14 9.34 19.44
CA ILE A 176 15.39 10.26 20.57
C ILE A 176 14.07 10.93 20.92
N GLN A 177 13.44 10.50 22.01
CA GLN A 177 12.31 11.21 22.61
C GLN A 177 12.86 12.25 23.59
N LYS A 178 12.42 13.52 23.48
CA LYS A 178 12.83 14.62 24.38
C LYS A 178 12.34 14.45 25.84
N GLN A 179 11.68 13.35 26.17
CA GLN A 179 11.20 13.07 27.53
C GLN A 179 12.25 12.29 28.33
N SER A 180 12.23 12.50 29.65
CA SER A 180 13.26 12.17 30.65
C SER A 180 13.49 10.67 30.92
N SER A 181 13.38 9.79 29.92
CA SER A 181 13.82 8.41 30.07
C SER A 181 15.34 8.35 29.98
N SER A 182 15.98 7.73 30.97
CA SER A 182 17.43 7.48 30.95
C SER A 182 17.83 6.35 30.00
N THR A 183 16.86 5.57 29.51
CA THR A 183 17.08 4.41 28.63
C THR A 183 16.35 4.57 27.30
N LEU A 184 17.05 4.41 26.19
CA LEU A 184 16.52 4.39 24.84
C LEU A 184 15.98 3.01 24.48
N ILE A 185 14.84 2.96 23.80
CA ILE A 185 14.26 1.74 23.23
C ILE A 185 14.48 1.78 21.73
N CYS A 186 15.17 0.77 21.18
CA CYS A 186 15.74 0.85 19.86
C CYS A 186 15.26 -0.30 18.97
N CYS A 187 15.21 -0.03 17.67
CA CYS A 187 14.90 -1.02 16.66
C CYS A 187 16.13 -1.81 16.26
N GLU A 188 15.90 -3.09 15.94
CA GLU A 188 16.86 -3.94 15.25
C GLU A 188 16.49 -4.01 13.77
N TYR A 189 17.47 -3.88 12.90
CA TYR A 189 17.29 -4.02 11.46
C TYR A 189 18.17 -5.15 10.98
N ILE A 190 17.56 -6.11 10.30
CA ILE A 190 18.25 -7.19 9.60
C ILE A 190 17.90 -7.02 8.13
N THR A 191 18.89 -6.74 7.29
CA THR A 191 18.72 -6.63 5.84
C THR A 191 19.32 -7.85 5.17
N LEU A 192 18.51 -8.56 4.39
CA LEU A 192 18.91 -9.72 3.61
C LEU A 192 18.75 -9.38 2.13
N THR A 193 19.84 -9.34 1.40
CA THR A 193 19.87 -8.95 -0.02
C THR A 193 20.41 -10.10 -0.87
N GLY A 194 19.68 -10.49 -1.91
CA GLY A 194 20.07 -11.56 -2.82
C GLY A 194 19.03 -11.73 -3.91
N THR A 195 19.25 -12.62 -4.87
CA THR A 195 18.21 -12.93 -5.88
C THR A 195 16.98 -13.56 -5.21
N THR A 196 15.82 -13.54 -5.88
CA THR A 196 14.60 -14.19 -5.36
C THR A 196 14.85 -15.66 -5.00
N ALA A 197 15.55 -16.39 -5.86
CA ALA A 197 15.94 -17.78 -5.60
C ALA A 197 16.88 -17.93 -4.38
N ALA A 198 17.82 -17.00 -4.18
CA ALA A 198 18.70 -17.01 -3.02
C ALA A 198 17.94 -16.78 -1.71
N LEU A 199 17.00 -15.84 -1.71
CA LEU A 199 16.12 -15.55 -0.56
C LEU A 199 15.18 -16.72 -0.26
N GLU A 200 14.63 -17.37 -1.28
CA GLU A 200 13.84 -18.60 -1.13
C GLU A 200 14.63 -19.72 -0.45
N ARG A 201 15.90 -19.93 -0.82
CA ARG A 201 16.76 -20.96 -0.20
C ARG A 201 16.94 -20.75 1.30
N ILE A 202 17.05 -19.49 1.74
CA ILE A 202 17.16 -19.16 3.17
C ILE A 202 15.81 -18.97 3.85
N GLY A 203 14.70 -19.22 3.16
CA GLY A 203 13.35 -18.99 3.68
C GLY A 203 13.09 -19.70 5.01
N GLY A 204 13.72 -20.85 5.26
CA GLY A 204 13.64 -21.57 6.54
C GLY A 204 14.37 -20.87 7.71
N MET A 205 15.36 -20.03 7.43
CA MET A 205 16.11 -19.28 8.45
C MET A 205 15.37 -18.01 8.90
N ILE A 206 14.57 -17.40 8.03
CA ILE A 206 13.87 -16.14 8.34
C ILE A 206 12.93 -16.29 9.56
N PRO A 207 12.11 -17.37 9.69
CA PRO A 207 11.33 -17.61 10.90
C PRO A 207 12.16 -17.74 12.18
N ALA A 208 13.41 -18.17 12.11
CA ALA A 208 14.29 -18.29 13.26
C ALA A 208 14.80 -16.93 13.76
N LEU A 209 14.76 -15.90 12.91
CA LEU A 209 15.09 -14.51 13.26
C LEU A 209 13.90 -13.76 13.88
N LEU A 210 12.71 -14.37 13.94
CA LEU A 210 11.54 -13.77 14.56
C LEU A 210 11.63 -13.87 16.09
N ILE A 211 11.22 -12.82 16.79
CA ILE A 211 11.19 -12.85 18.25
C ILE A 211 9.96 -13.67 18.71
N GLY A 212 10.21 -14.74 19.46
CA GLY A 212 9.16 -15.62 20.00
C GLY A 212 8.22 -14.89 20.96
N GLY A 213 6.92 -15.21 20.90
CA GLY A 213 5.90 -14.65 21.80
C GLY A 213 5.44 -13.23 21.46
N LEU A 214 5.99 -12.59 20.45
CA LEU A 214 5.57 -11.26 19.98
C LEU A 214 4.72 -11.35 18.70
N PRO A 215 3.85 -10.36 18.43
CA PRO A 215 3.18 -10.20 17.15
C PRO A 215 4.18 -10.10 15.98
N LYS A 216 3.78 -10.63 14.84
CA LYS A 216 4.59 -10.72 13.63
C LYS A 216 3.78 -10.24 12.43
N PHE A 217 4.32 -9.31 11.67
CA PHE A 217 3.66 -8.74 10.51
C PHE A 217 4.51 -9.03 9.28
N LEU A 218 3.88 -9.43 8.18
CA LEU A 218 4.51 -9.50 6.87
C LEU A 218 3.99 -8.35 6.03
N TRP A 219 4.82 -7.40 5.63
CA TRP A 219 4.47 -6.45 4.58
C TRP A 219 5.09 -6.90 3.27
N TRP A 220 4.24 -7.22 2.30
CA TRP A 220 4.64 -7.71 0.99
C TRP A 220 4.47 -6.59 -0.04
N LYS A 221 5.55 -5.87 -0.37
CA LYS A 221 5.56 -4.77 -1.36
C LYS A 221 5.74 -5.32 -2.77
N ALA A 222 4.84 -6.23 -3.13
CA ALA A 222 4.79 -6.92 -4.41
C ALA A 222 3.38 -7.50 -4.57
N THR A 223 3.04 -7.98 -5.75
CA THR A 223 1.82 -8.80 -5.90
C THR A 223 1.99 -10.09 -5.09
N PRO A 224 1.09 -10.40 -4.14
CA PRO A 224 1.14 -11.66 -3.40
C PRO A 224 0.83 -12.83 -4.31
N ASP A 225 1.79 -13.74 -4.49
CA ASP A 225 1.57 -14.97 -5.24
C ASP A 225 1.32 -16.14 -4.28
N PRO A 226 0.11 -16.73 -4.28
CA PRO A 226 -0.21 -17.93 -3.51
C PRO A 226 0.59 -19.16 -3.93
N ASN A 227 1.49 -19.11 -4.90
CA ASN A 227 2.41 -20.18 -5.27
C ASN A 227 3.85 -19.92 -4.84
N ASN A 228 4.20 -18.68 -4.50
CA ASN A 228 5.54 -18.32 -4.05
C ASN A 228 5.86 -18.99 -2.70
N ALA A 229 6.94 -19.79 -2.68
CA ALA A 229 7.29 -20.62 -1.53
C ALA A 229 7.76 -19.79 -0.32
N LEU A 230 8.45 -18.68 -0.56
CA LEU A 230 8.86 -17.74 0.48
C LEU A 230 7.63 -17.04 1.07
N PHE A 231 6.74 -16.52 0.22
CA PHE A 231 5.50 -15.88 0.65
C PHE A 231 4.67 -16.82 1.53
N LYS A 232 4.36 -18.04 1.07
CA LYS A 232 3.60 -19.04 1.85
C LYS A 232 4.20 -19.26 3.23
N ARG A 233 5.52 -19.43 3.29
CA ARG A 233 6.23 -19.71 4.53
C ARG A 233 6.13 -18.54 5.51
N LEU A 234 6.30 -17.31 5.01
CA LEU A 234 6.25 -16.10 5.84
C LEU A 234 4.81 -15.80 6.27
N ALA A 235 3.84 -15.90 5.36
CA ALA A 235 2.43 -15.74 5.65
C ALA A 235 1.96 -16.71 6.75
N ALA A 236 2.43 -17.96 6.73
CA ALA A 236 2.07 -18.97 7.72
C ALA A 236 2.62 -18.71 9.14
N VAL A 237 3.67 -17.90 9.28
CA VAL A 237 4.28 -17.60 10.60
C VAL A 237 3.93 -16.20 11.12
N CYS A 238 3.34 -15.35 10.29
CA CYS A 238 2.93 -14.00 10.64
C CYS A 238 1.45 -13.94 11.08
N ASN A 239 1.12 -13.01 11.97
CA ASN A 239 -0.23 -12.76 12.46
C ASN A 239 -1.09 -11.95 11.49
N ASN A 240 -0.46 -11.23 10.56
CA ASN A 240 -1.12 -10.46 9.52
C ASN A 240 -0.20 -10.30 8.31
N VAL A 241 -0.77 -10.42 7.11
CA VAL A 241 -0.12 -10.13 5.83
C VAL A 241 -0.68 -8.81 5.31
N ILE A 242 0.21 -7.85 5.10
CA ILE A 242 -0.09 -6.48 4.71
C ILE A 242 0.34 -6.30 3.25
N VAL A 243 -0.55 -5.74 2.44
CA VAL A 243 -0.34 -5.40 1.04
C VAL A 243 -0.75 -3.95 0.79
N ASP A 244 -0.37 -3.37 -0.35
CA ASP A 244 -0.91 -2.09 -0.80
C ASP A 244 -1.42 -2.24 -2.23
N SER A 245 -2.73 -2.39 -2.39
CA SER A 245 -3.33 -2.72 -3.68
C SER A 245 -3.22 -1.60 -4.72
N CYS A 246 -2.82 -0.38 -4.33
CA CYS A 246 -2.53 0.70 -5.28
C CYS A 246 -1.27 0.41 -6.12
N GLU A 247 -0.38 -0.46 -5.64
CA GLU A 247 0.84 -0.89 -6.32
C GLU A 247 0.64 -2.14 -7.21
N PHE A 248 -0.59 -2.63 -7.35
CA PHE A 248 -0.87 -3.81 -8.17
C PHE A 248 -0.70 -3.53 -9.66
N ASN A 249 -0.08 -4.49 -10.36
CA ASN A 249 0.21 -4.39 -11.79
C ASN A 249 -1.02 -4.76 -12.62
N ASP A 250 -1.73 -5.82 -12.20
CA ASP A 250 -3.02 -6.20 -12.74
C ASP A 250 -4.05 -6.21 -11.60
N PRO A 251 -4.65 -5.04 -11.28
CA PRO A 251 -5.49 -4.90 -10.09
C PRO A 251 -6.66 -5.89 -10.03
N GLU A 252 -7.26 -6.28 -11.16
CA GLU A 252 -8.39 -7.20 -11.16
C GLU A 252 -7.94 -8.64 -10.85
N SER A 253 -6.89 -9.12 -11.52
CA SER A 253 -6.31 -10.44 -11.23
C SER A 253 -5.69 -10.53 -9.84
N ASP A 254 -5.03 -9.46 -9.38
CA ASP A 254 -4.36 -9.41 -8.09
C ASP A 254 -5.37 -9.34 -6.94
N LEU A 255 -6.51 -8.66 -7.10
CA LEU A 255 -7.63 -8.71 -6.14
C LEU A 255 -8.27 -10.11 -6.05
N LEU A 256 -8.35 -10.86 -7.16
CA LEU A 256 -8.76 -12.27 -7.12
C LEU A 256 -7.76 -13.12 -6.33
N SER A 257 -6.46 -12.87 -6.50
CA SER A 257 -5.40 -13.55 -5.75
C SER A 257 -5.51 -13.26 -4.24
N LEU A 258 -5.84 -12.02 -3.85
CA LEU A 258 -6.13 -11.70 -2.44
C LEU A 258 -7.34 -12.48 -1.90
N GLN A 259 -8.41 -12.62 -2.68
CA GLN A 259 -9.57 -13.42 -2.27
C GLN A 259 -9.18 -14.89 -2.02
N GLU A 260 -8.33 -15.48 -2.89
CA GLU A 260 -7.85 -16.85 -2.69
C GLU A 260 -7.07 -16.99 -1.37
N LEU A 261 -6.24 -16.00 -1.04
CA LEU A 261 -5.52 -15.97 0.23
C LEU A 261 -6.47 -15.91 1.44
N VAL A 262 -7.51 -15.07 1.40
CA VAL A 262 -8.55 -15.02 2.43
C VAL A 262 -9.24 -16.39 2.58
N GLU A 263 -9.59 -17.04 1.48
CA GLU A 263 -10.23 -18.36 1.49
C GLU A 263 -9.34 -19.45 2.10
N THR A 264 -8.01 -19.33 1.97
CA THR A 264 -7.04 -20.22 2.64
C THR A 264 -6.80 -19.87 4.12
N GLY A 265 -7.44 -18.82 4.64
CA GLY A 265 -7.36 -18.39 6.03
C GLY A 265 -6.16 -17.49 6.34
N VAL A 266 -5.52 -16.89 5.34
CA VAL A 266 -4.46 -15.91 5.56
C VAL A 266 -5.10 -14.61 6.09
N PRO A 267 -4.71 -14.13 7.29
CA PRO A 267 -5.18 -12.84 7.79
C PRO A 267 -4.55 -11.74 6.93
N LEU A 268 -5.38 -11.02 6.18
CA LEU A 268 -4.96 -9.98 5.25
C LEU A 268 -5.39 -8.59 5.71
N ALA A 269 -4.51 -7.63 5.44
CA ALA A 269 -4.82 -6.22 5.49
C ALA A 269 -4.28 -5.53 4.25
N ASP A 270 -5.08 -4.61 3.71
CA ASP A 270 -4.68 -3.78 2.58
C ASP A 270 -4.61 -2.32 3.01
N LEU A 271 -3.49 -1.67 2.72
CA LEU A 271 -3.33 -0.25 3.01
C LEU A 271 -4.21 0.59 2.09
N ASN A 272 -4.46 0.15 0.85
CA ASN A 272 -5.34 0.88 -0.07
C ASN A 272 -6.81 0.85 0.40
N TRP A 273 -7.26 -0.28 0.95
CA TRP A 273 -8.52 -0.38 1.70
C TRP A 273 -8.61 0.64 2.85
N ARG A 274 -7.53 0.86 3.61
CA ARG A 274 -7.52 1.87 4.69
C ARG A 274 -7.73 3.29 4.16
N ARG A 275 -7.23 3.62 2.97
CA ARG A 275 -7.43 4.94 2.33
C ARG A 275 -8.90 5.24 2.06
N LEU A 276 -9.73 4.20 1.88
CA LEU A 276 -11.17 4.34 1.69
C LEU A 276 -11.94 4.70 2.97
N SER A 277 -11.31 4.69 4.16
CA SER A 277 -12.02 4.87 5.44
C SER A 277 -12.86 6.15 5.47
N ALA A 278 -12.32 7.27 4.97
CA ALA A 278 -13.03 8.55 4.97
C ALA A 278 -14.23 8.54 4.01
N TRP A 279 -14.09 7.91 2.85
CA TRP A 279 -15.19 7.72 1.89
C TRP A 279 -16.31 6.85 2.48
N GLN A 280 -15.93 5.76 3.15
CA GLN A 280 -16.88 4.84 3.79
C GLN A 280 -17.63 5.51 4.94
N GLU A 281 -16.91 6.23 5.80
CA GLU A 281 -17.48 6.95 6.94
C GLU A 281 -18.45 8.04 6.47
N LEU A 282 -18.04 8.88 5.51
CA LEU A 282 -18.89 9.95 4.99
C LEU A 282 -20.12 9.41 4.26
N THR A 283 -19.97 8.30 3.53
CA THR A 283 -21.11 7.63 2.89
C THR A 283 -22.08 7.06 3.92
N ALA A 284 -21.58 6.48 5.01
CA ALA A 284 -22.44 5.98 6.09
C ALA A 284 -23.16 7.13 6.81
N GLU A 285 -22.45 8.22 7.12
CA GLU A 285 -22.99 9.43 7.75
C GLU A 285 -24.15 10.02 6.92
N ALA A 286 -24.06 10.00 5.58
CA ALA A 286 -25.11 10.47 4.68
C ALA A 286 -26.50 9.82 4.91
N TYR A 287 -26.52 8.62 5.50
CA TYR A 287 -27.72 7.85 5.81
C TYR A 287 -27.93 7.65 7.32
N ASP A 288 -27.25 8.43 8.17
CA ASP A 288 -27.54 8.44 9.59
C ASP A 288 -28.94 8.97 9.98
N PRO A 289 -29.51 9.96 9.26
CA PRO A 289 -30.89 10.37 9.48
C PRO A 289 -31.89 9.23 9.19
N PRO A 290 -32.88 8.95 10.07
CA PRO A 290 -33.81 7.83 9.90
C PRO A 290 -34.59 7.81 8.57
N LEU A 291 -35.01 8.97 8.06
CA LEU A 291 -35.74 9.08 6.79
C LEU A 291 -34.89 8.68 5.59
N ARG A 292 -33.61 9.09 5.57
CA ARG A 292 -32.64 8.74 4.54
C ARG A 292 -32.24 7.27 4.65
N ARG A 293 -32.00 6.77 5.87
CA ARG A 293 -31.73 5.35 6.11
C ARG A 293 -32.85 4.46 5.58
N ALA A 294 -34.11 4.87 5.76
CA ALA A 294 -35.27 4.13 5.23
C ALA A 294 -35.31 4.13 3.69
N SER A 295 -34.80 5.19 3.05
CA SER A 295 -34.71 5.32 1.60
C SER A 295 -33.45 4.67 1.01
N LEU A 296 -32.49 4.21 1.82
CA LEU A 296 -31.22 3.65 1.36
C LEU A 296 -31.40 2.47 0.38
N ARG A 297 -32.43 1.65 0.60
CA ARG A 297 -32.74 0.50 -0.28
C ARG A 297 -33.27 0.91 -1.65
N GLU A 298 -33.73 2.15 -1.83
CA GLU A 298 -34.23 2.67 -3.11
C GLU A 298 -33.11 3.01 -4.11
N ILE A 299 -31.84 2.99 -3.70
CA ILE A 299 -30.70 3.21 -4.60
C ILE A 299 -30.70 2.13 -5.68
N ASP A 300 -30.71 2.56 -6.94
CA ASP A 300 -30.61 1.69 -8.12
C ASP A 300 -29.53 2.14 -9.12
N ARG A 301 -28.84 3.25 -8.82
CA ARG A 301 -27.77 3.81 -9.65
C ARG A 301 -26.60 4.26 -8.79
N VAL A 302 -25.42 3.74 -9.11
CA VAL A 302 -24.15 4.07 -8.48
C VAL A 302 -23.17 4.52 -9.57
N THR A 303 -22.53 5.66 -9.38
CA THR A 303 -21.42 6.11 -10.23
C THR A 303 -20.22 6.40 -9.35
N ILE A 304 -19.06 5.87 -9.71
CA ILE A 304 -17.80 6.10 -9.01
C ILE A 304 -16.78 6.57 -10.03
N ASP A 305 -16.27 7.77 -9.83
CA ASP A 305 -15.17 8.33 -10.60
C ASP A 305 -13.88 8.14 -9.81
N TYR A 306 -12.84 7.63 -10.45
CA TYR A 306 -11.52 7.43 -9.85
C TYR A 306 -10.43 7.91 -10.82
N GLU A 307 -9.23 8.18 -10.29
CA GLU A 307 -8.09 8.55 -11.11
C GLU A 307 -7.76 7.43 -12.11
N LYS A 308 -7.68 7.76 -13.40
CA LYS A 308 -7.41 6.75 -14.43
C LYS A 308 -6.08 6.04 -14.17
N GLY A 309 -6.12 4.72 -14.06
CA GLY A 309 -4.95 3.89 -13.76
C GLY A 309 -5.40 2.62 -13.04
N ASN A 310 -5.20 2.59 -11.72
CA ASN A 310 -5.53 1.45 -10.88
C ASN A 310 -7.01 1.50 -10.38
N PRO A 311 -7.90 0.60 -10.81
CA PRO A 311 -9.31 0.60 -10.38
C PRO A 311 -9.56 0.00 -8.99
N ALA A 312 -8.52 -0.42 -8.24
CA ALA A 312 -8.71 -1.20 -7.01
C ALA A 312 -9.55 -0.47 -5.97
N GLN A 313 -9.34 0.84 -5.75
CA GLN A 313 -10.16 1.61 -4.82
C GLN A 313 -11.64 1.64 -5.23
N ALA A 314 -11.93 1.87 -6.50
CA ALA A 314 -13.30 1.91 -7.02
C ALA A 314 -14.00 0.55 -6.90
N LEU A 315 -13.30 -0.54 -7.23
CA LEU A 315 -13.81 -1.90 -7.06
C LEU A 315 -14.05 -2.24 -5.59
N MET A 316 -13.11 -1.90 -4.71
CA MET A 316 -13.23 -2.12 -3.27
C MET A 316 -14.37 -1.32 -2.65
N PHE A 317 -14.52 -0.05 -3.03
CA PHE A 317 -15.61 0.78 -2.54
C PHE A 317 -16.98 0.26 -2.99
N LEU A 318 -17.11 -0.12 -4.27
CA LEU A 318 -18.34 -0.72 -4.79
C LEU A 318 -18.63 -2.07 -4.12
N GLY A 319 -17.61 -2.91 -3.93
CA GLY A 319 -17.72 -4.19 -3.24
C GLY A 319 -18.18 -4.04 -1.79
N TRP A 320 -17.67 -3.02 -1.08
CA TRP A 320 -18.14 -2.66 0.26
C TRP A 320 -19.61 -2.28 0.25
N LEU A 321 -20.02 -1.37 -0.63
CA LEU A 321 -21.42 -0.92 -0.73
C LEU A 321 -22.36 -2.09 -1.03
N ALA A 322 -22.00 -2.92 -2.00
CA ALA A 322 -22.75 -4.10 -2.39
C ALA A 322 -22.83 -5.14 -1.27
N SER A 323 -21.75 -5.34 -0.50
CA SER A 323 -21.73 -6.21 0.68
C SER A 323 -22.65 -5.71 1.79
N ARG A 324 -22.67 -4.39 2.04
CA ARG A 324 -23.54 -3.77 3.06
C ARG A 324 -25.01 -3.74 2.68
N LEU A 325 -25.32 -3.63 1.39
CA LEU A 325 -26.69 -3.58 0.87
C LEU A 325 -27.20 -4.94 0.35
N GLU A 326 -26.41 -6.00 0.54
CA GLU A 326 -26.76 -7.38 0.20
C GLU A 326 -27.08 -7.56 -1.29
N TRP A 327 -26.31 -6.88 -2.14
CA TRP A 327 -26.43 -6.93 -3.58
C TRP A 327 -25.66 -8.13 -4.16
N SER A 328 -26.29 -8.84 -5.10
CA SER A 328 -25.68 -9.96 -5.81
C SER A 328 -25.28 -9.55 -7.24
N PRO A 329 -24.02 -9.73 -7.66
CA PRO A 329 -23.60 -9.32 -9.00
C PRO A 329 -24.20 -10.22 -10.09
N VAL A 330 -24.57 -9.61 -11.22
CA VAL A 330 -25.30 -10.24 -12.33
C VAL A 330 -24.52 -10.14 -13.64
N SER A 331 -23.94 -8.98 -13.95
CA SER A 331 -23.11 -8.77 -15.13
C SER A 331 -21.91 -7.87 -14.83
N TYR A 332 -20.87 -8.03 -15.64
CA TYR A 332 -19.68 -7.20 -15.66
C TYR A 332 -19.32 -6.96 -17.13
N GLU A 333 -19.19 -5.69 -17.50
CA GLU A 333 -18.83 -5.27 -18.85
C GLU A 333 -17.80 -4.14 -18.76
N LYS A 334 -16.75 -4.22 -19.57
CA LYS A 334 -15.69 -3.21 -19.63
C LYS A 334 -15.65 -2.59 -21.02
N GLU A 335 -15.77 -1.28 -21.08
CA GLU A 335 -15.72 -0.50 -22.31
C GLU A 335 -14.34 0.15 -22.45
N SER A 336 -13.66 -0.16 -23.55
CA SER A 336 -12.42 0.52 -23.92
C SER A 336 -12.74 1.93 -24.40
N GLY A 337 -12.12 2.93 -23.80
CA GLY A 337 -12.26 4.33 -24.19
C GLY A 337 -11.43 5.25 -23.30
N ASP A 338 -11.59 6.57 -23.47
CA ASP A 338 -10.83 7.56 -22.71
C ASP A 338 -11.05 7.44 -21.20
N TYR A 339 -12.24 7.01 -20.78
CA TYR A 339 -12.66 6.85 -19.39
C TYR A 339 -12.63 5.40 -18.86
N GLN A 340 -12.24 4.41 -19.68
CA GLN A 340 -12.19 2.98 -19.30
C GLN A 340 -13.40 2.51 -18.47
N ILE A 341 -14.60 2.77 -18.98
CA ILE A 341 -15.84 2.60 -18.21
C ILE A 341 -16.07 1.13 -17.88
N THR A 342 -16.29 0.83 -16.60
CA THR A 342 -16.68 -0.51 -16.13
C THR A 342 -18.13 -0.46 -15.65
N LYS A 343 -19.01 -1.24 -16.29
CA LYS A 343 -20.43 -1.34 -15.97
C LYS A 343 -20.70 -2.66 -15.27
N ILE A 344 -21.31 -2.58 -14.09
CA ILE A 344 -21.62 -3.75 -13.26
C ILE A 344 -23.09 -3.68 -12.89
N SER A 345 -23.83 -4.75 -13.17
CA SER A 345 -25.22 -4.86 -12.69
C SER A 345 -25.29 -5.77 -11.48
N PHE A 346 -26.10 -5.37 -10.50
CA PHE A 346 -26.43 -6.17 -9.34
C PHE A 346 -27.94 -6.38 -9.22
N LEU A 347 -28.32 -7.37 -8.42
CA LEU A 347 -29.67 -7.64 -7.98
C LEU A 347 -29.75 -7.47 -6.47
N ALA A 348 -30.61 -6.57 -6.00
CA ALA A 348 -30.91 -6.42 -4.58
C ALA A 348 -31.84 -7.54 -4.08
N GLN A 349 -32.00 -7.67 -2.76
CA GLN A 349 -32.85 -8.70 -2.15
C GLN A 349 -34.30 -8.67 -2.62
N ASP A 350 -34.83 -7.48 -2.92
CA ASP A 350 -36.18 -7.25 -3.43
C ASP A 350 -36.30 -7.39 -4.96
N GLN A 351 -35.28 -7.97 -5.60
CA GLN A 351 -35.17 -8.14 -7.05
C GLN A 351 -35.04 -6.84 -7.85
N ARG A 352 -34.81 -5.70 -7.18
CA ARG A 352 -34.46 -4.44 -7.87
C ARG A 352 -33.10 -4.60 -8.55
N GLN A 353 -33.02 -4.17 -9.81
CA GLN A 353 -31.75 -4.08 -10.52
C GLN A 353 -31.02 -2.81 -10.10
N VAL A 354 -29.74 -2.94 -9.75
CA VAL A 354 -28.86 -1.83 -9.41
C VAL A 354 -27.78 -1.75 -10.49
N GLN A 355 -27.61 -0.58 -11.10
CA GLN A 355 -26.58 -0.32 -12.10
C GLN A 355 -25.45 0.47 -11.46
N ALA A 356 -24.23 -0.07 -11.54
CA ALA A 356 -23.02 0.61 -11.12
C ALA A 356 -22.13 0.91 -12.33
N GLU A 357 -21.57 2.11 -12.36
CA GLU A 357 -20.61 2.57 -13.35
C GLU A 357 -19.35 3.06 -12.65
N LEU A 358 -18.19 2.52 -13.03
CA LEU A 358 -16.87 2.98 -12.59
C LEU A 358 -16.18 3.66 -13.78
N ALA A 359 -15.73 4.90 -13.61
CA ALA A 359 -15.05 5.67 -14.64
C ALA A 359 -13.65 6.10 -14.21
N GLY A 360 -12.64 5.68 -14.97
CA GLY A 360 -11.26 6.12 -14.81
C GLY A 360 -11.07 7.48 -15.47
N VAL A 361 -11.18 8.55 -14.70
CA VAL A 361 -11.11 9.94 -15.18
C VAL A 361 -9.66 10.34 -15.40
N PRO A 362 -9.27 10.77 -16.61
CA PRO A 362 -7.97 11.38 -16.83
C PRO A 362 -7.90 12.71 -16.05
N VAL A 363 -6.98 12.80 -15.09
CA VAL A 363 -6.70 14.04 -14.35
C VAL A 363 -5.43 14.69 -14.87
N ALA A 364 -5.35 16.02 -14.76
CA ALA A 364 -4.20 16.78 -15.23
C ALA A 364 -3.02 16.77 -14.23
N ASP A 365 -3.31 16.51 -12.96
CA ASP A 365 -2.34 16.39 -11.87
C ASP A 365 -2.61 15.05 -11.19
N MET A 366 -1.79 14.05 -11.47
CA MET A 366 -1.92 12.70 -10.90
C MET A 366 -1.41 12.76 -9.45
N GLY A 367 -2.19 12.24 -8.50
CA GLY A 367 -1.80 12.24 -7.08
C GLY A 367 -0.59 11.34 -6.82
N GLU A 368 -0.06 11.33 -5.58
CA GLU A 368 1.00 10.37 -5.21
C GLU A 368 0.47 8.92 -5.24
N ILE A 369 -0.84 8.72 -5.13
CA ILE A 369 -1.52 7.42 -5.12
C ILE A 369 -2.35 7.24 -6.38
N MET A 370 -1.89 6.36 -7.27
CA MET A 370 -2.62 6.05 -8.50
C MET A 370 -3.97 5.38 -8.19
N GLY A 371 -5.02 5.85 -8.87
CA GLY A 371 -6.35 5.23 -8.76
C GLY A 371 -7.23 5.76 -7.64
N ASP A 372 -6.87 6.89 -7.03
CA ASP A 372 -7.63 7.49 -5.94
C ASP A 372 -9.08 7.82 -6.35
N LEU A 373 -10.03 7.64 -5.42
CA LEU A 373 -11.42 8.03 -5.64
C LEU A 373 -11.56 9.55 -5.79
N ILE A 374 -12.30 9.97 -6.81
CA ILE A 374 -12.58 11.37 -7.14
C ILE A 374 -14.00 11.73 -6.73
N ALA A 375 -14.97 10.87 -7.10
CA ALA A 375 -16.37 11.13 -6.82
C ALA A 375 -17.20 9.86 -6.65
N LEU A 376 -18.24 9.96 -5.83
CA LEU A 376 -19.30 8.98 -5.65
C LEU A 376 -20.65 9.66 -5.89
N ARG A 377 -21.52 9.02 -6.66
CA ARG A 377 -22.92 9.39 -6.81
C ARG A 377 -23.82 8.19 -6.57
N LEU A 378 -24.72 8.32 -5.61
CA LEU A 378 -25.79 7.39 -5.31
C LEU A 378 -27.12 8.04 -5.69
N SER A 379 -27.94 7.34 -6.48
CA SER A 379 -29.23 7.86 -6.92
C SER A 379 -30.28 6.75 -7.11
N SER A 380 -31.53 7.17 -7.26
CA SER A 380 -32.67 6.30 -7.51
C SER A 380 -33.45 6.77 -8.73
N THR A 381 -34.01 5.84 -9.50
CA THR A 381 -35.03 6.16 -10.51
C THR A 381 -36.36 6.58 -9.89
N ASN A 382 -36.58 6.32 -8.59
CA ASN A 382 -37.72 6.83 -7.83
C ASN A 382 -37.47 8.29 -7.41
N PRO A 383 -38.15 9.29 -8.00
CA PRO A 383 -37.89 10.71 -7.71
C PRO A 383 -38.36 11.14 -6.31
N GLN A 384 -39.07 10.29 -5.58
CA GLN A 384 -39.51 10.53 -4.20
C GLN A 384 -38.56 9.92 -3.16
N ALA A 385 -37.58 9.12 -3.58
CA ALA A 385 -36.61 8.53 -2.67
C ALA A 385 -35.66 9.60 -2.12
N ASP A 386 -35.53 9.67 -0.80
CA ASP A 386 -34.59 10.57 -0.12
C ASP A 386 -33.23 9.89 0.08
N CYS A 387 -32.65 9.41 -1.02
CA CYS A 387 -31.41 8.62 -1.01
C CYS A 387 -30.31 9.18 -1.91
N GLY A 388 -30.56 10.30 -2.59
CA GLY A 388 -29.56 10.94 -3.46
C GLY A 388 -28.37 11.42 -2.63
N THR A 389 -27.17 10.98 -2.97
CA THR A 389 -25.93 11.38 -2.28
C THR A 389 -24.83 11.58 -3.30
N VAL A 390 -24.12 12.69 -3.21
CA VAL A 390 -22.93 12.98 -3.99
C VAL A 390 -21.80 13.28 -3.03
N ILE A 391 -20.66 12.62 -3.20
CA ILE A 391 -19.43 12.91 -2.47
C ILE A 391 -18.34 13.15 -3.50
N CYS A 392 -17.61 14.26 -3.40
CA CYS A 392 -16.49 14.55 -4.29
C CYS A 392 -15.27 14.99 -3.49
N SER A 393 -14.08 14.66 -3.99
CA SER A 393 -12.82 15.24 -3.54
C SER A 393 -12.62 16.60 -4.22
N GLU A 394 -12.36 17.65 -3.44
CA GLU A 394 -11.99 18.99 -3.90
C GLU A 394 -10.46 19.11 -4.03
N THR A 395 -10.00 19.98 -4.93
CA THR A 395 -8.59 20.34 -5.06
C THR A 395 -8.05 20.84 -3.71
N GLY A 396 -7.11 20.08 -3.12
CA GLY A 396 -6.55 20.34 -1.79
C GLY A 396 -6.97 19.38 -0.68
N GLY A 397 -7.62 18.25 -1.02
CA GLY A 397 -7.92 17.19 -0.04
C GLY A 397 -9.04 17.55 0.92
N CYS A 398 -10.08 18.26 0.45
CA CYS A 398 -11.34 18.39 1.20
C CYS A 398 -12.41 17.53 0.51
N MET A 399 -13.21 16.79 1.27
CA MET A 399 -14.37 16.10 0.71
C MET A 399 -15.61 16.94 0.88
N ARG A 400 -16.44 17.00 -0.16
CA ARG A 400 -17.73 17.66 -0.13
C ARG A 400 -18.83 16.61 -0.27
N MET A 401 -19.74 16.58 0.69
CA MET A 401 -20.95 15.79 0.62
C MET A 401 -22.17 16.67 0.36
N GLU A 402 -22.94 16.30 -0.66
CA GLU A 402 -24.26 16.84 -0.95
C GLU A 402 -25.29 15.73 -0.86
N THR A 403 -26.25 15.90 0.02
CA THR A 403 -27.43 15.03 0.08
C THR A 403 -28.55 15.64 -0.73
N GLN A 404 -29.30 14.88 -1.50
CA GLN A 404 -30.51 15.37 -2.17
C GLN A 404 -31.66 14.44 -1.80
N GLY A 405 -32.77 15.03 -1.33
CA GLY A 405 -34.08 14.38 -1.35
C GLY A 405 -34.87 14.83 -2.57
N GLY A 406 -36.03 14.24 -2.82
CA GLY A 406 -36.88 14.52 -4.00
C GLY A 406 -37.05 16.01 -4.34
N ALA A 407 -37.48 16.31 -5.57
CA ALA A 407 -37.41 17.57 -6.35
C ALA A 407 -37.58 18.97 -5.68
N GLN A 408 -37.78 19.09 -4.37
CA GLN A 408 -37.94 20.32 -3.59
C GLN A 408 -37.06 20.41 -2.33
N SER A 409 -36.31 19.37 -1.92
CA SER A 409 -35.44 19.46 -0.74
C SER A 409 -34.00 19.79 -1.10
N SER A 410 -33.60 21.05 -0.90
CA SER A 410 -32.21 21.47 -0.94
C SER A 410 -31.41 20.73 0.15
N GLY A 411 -30.34 20.08 -0.27
CA GLY A 411 -29.51 19.20 0.54
C GLY A 411 -28.90 19.76 1.80
N LEU A 412 -28.62 18.88 2.76
CA LEU A 412 -27.64 19.15 3.81
C LEU A 412 -26.26 19.20 3.16
N PHE A 413 -25.54 20.29 3.42
CA PHE A 413 -24.17 20.52 2.97
C PHE A 413 -23.23 20.22 4.14
N GLN A 414 -22.31 19.28 3.95
CA GLN A 414 -21.22 19.04 4.89
C GLN A 414 -19.89 19.04 4.13
N GLN A 415 -18.99 19.94 4.53
CA GLN A 415 -17.60 19.94 4.10
C GLN A 415 -16.82 19.20 5.18
N VAL A 416 -16.13 18.13 4.79
CA VAL A 416 -15.29 17.33 5.68
C VAL A 416 -13.86 17.50 5.22
N THR A 417 -12.97 17.84 6.15
CA THR A 417 -11.53 17.87 5.86
C THR A 417 -11.11 16.45 5.51
N SER A 418 -10.62 16.22 4.28
CA SER A 418 -10.11 14.89 3.97
C SER A 418 -8.80 14.66 4.72
N LEU A 419 -8.53 13.40 5.00
CA LEU A 419 -7.20 13.00 5.38
C LEU A 419 -6.37 13.11 4.10
N SER A 420 -5.48 14.09 4.04
CA SER A 420 -4.43 14.24 3.01
C SER A 420 -3.90 12.87 2.58
N GLU A 421 -3.61 12.67 1.29
CA GLU A 421 -3.02 11.44 0.71
C GLU A 421 -2.13 10.72 1.73
N GLN A 422 -2.65 9.63 2.29
CA GLN A 422 -1.97 8.94 3.39
C GLN A 422 -0.94 8.01 2.78
N LYS A 423 0.34 8.36 3.00
CA LYS A 423 1.45 7.52 2.58
C LYS A 423 1.38 6.15 3.26
N ALA A 424 1.87 5.13 2.58
CA ALA A 424 1.81 3.74 3.03
C ALA A 424 2.42 3.56 4.43
N GLU A 425 3.48 4.31 4.76
CA GLU A 425 4.18 4.23 6.05
C GLU A 425 3.31 4.71 7.21
N VAL A 426 2.51 5.75 6.99
CA VAL A 426 1.59 6.29 8.00
C VAL A 426 0.51 5.25 8.30
N LEU A 427 -0.09 4.68 7.25
CA LEU A 427 -1.12 3.66 7.35
C LEU A 427 -0.58 2.38 7.99
N LEU A 428 0.61 1.95 7.59
CA LEU A 428 1.27 0.79 8.16
C LEU A 428 1.53 0.97 9.66
N SER A 429 1.97 2.17 10.08
CA SER A 429 2.21 2.46 11.52
C SER A 429 0.94 2.32 12.37
N GLN A 430 -0.23 2.55 11.78
CA GLN A 430 -1.54 2.32 12.40
C GLN A 430 -1.94 0.84 12.29
N GLN A 431 -1.69 0.21 11.14
CA GLN A 431 -2.02 -1.18 10.88
C GLN A 431 -1.29 -2.12 11.84
N VAL A 432 -0.01 -1.92 12.14
CA VAL A 432 0.75 -2.78 13.07
C VAL A 432 0.23 -2.75 14.52
N GLN A 433 -0.71 -1.86 14.84
CA GLN A 433 -1.39 -1.82 16.14
C GLN A 433 -2.62 -2.74 16.19
N ARG A 434 -3.05 -3.30 15.05
CA ARG A 434 -4.22 -4.19 14.91
C ARG A 434 -3.83 -5.41 14.08
N TRP A 435 -4.26 -6.60 14.48
CA TRP A 435 -3.95 -7.83 13.73
C TRP A 435 -5.10 -8.82 13.80
N GLY A 436 -5.10 -9.75 12.84
CA GLY A 436 -6.20 -10.69 12.62
C GLY A 436 -7.05 -10.31 11.41
N HIS A 437 -8.19 -10.97 11.31
CA HIS A 437 -9.10 -10.86 10.17
C HIS A 437 -9.86 -9.54 10.15
N GLU A 438 -9.94 -8.91 8.98
CA GLU A 438 -10.73 -7.70 8.75
C GLU A 438 -12.04 -8.05 8.04
N ALA A 439 -13.08 -8.37 8.82
CA ALA A 439 -14.34 -8.88 8.28
C ALA A 439 -14.94 -8.04 7.15
N LEU A 440 -14.96 -6.71 7.28
CA LEU A 440 -15.52 -5.83 6.24
C LEU A 440 -14.71 -5.91 4.93
N PHE A 441 -13.38 -6.05 5.03
CA PHE A 441 -12.49 -6.18 3.88
C PHE A 441 -12.66 -7.55 3.21
N GLU A 442 -12.66 -8.63 3.99
CA GLU A 442 -12.84 -10.00 3.49
C GLU A 442 -14.20 -10.21 2.80
N GLU A 443 -15.28 -9.67 3.38
CA GLU A 443 -16.60 -9.72 2.76
C GLU A 443 -16.65 -8.90 1.47
N THR A 444 -15.93 -7.78 1.42
CA THR A 444 -15.81 -6.93 0.24
C THR A 444 -15.07 -7.64 -0.88
N LEU A 445 -13.93 -8.27 -0.59
CA LEU A 445 -13.20 -9.11 -1.55
C LEU A 445 -14.07 -10.24 -2.09
N GLY A 446 -14.89 -10.87 -1.23
CA GLY A 446 -15.82 -11.92 -1.64
C GLY A 446 -16.87 -11.45 -2.67
N VAL A 447 -17.32 -10.19 -2.58
CA VAL A 447 -18.22 -9.59 -3.59
C VAL A 447 -17.45 -9.24 -4.86
N ILE A 448 -16.28 -8.59 -4.75
CA ILE A 448 -15.44 -8.24 -5.89
C ILE A 448 -15.07 -9.48 -6.70
N ALA A 449 -14.68 -10.57 -6.04
CA ALA A 449 -14.31 -11.80 -6.72
C ALA A 449 -15.47 -12.39 -7.51
N LYS A 450 -16.71 -12.30 -7.00
CA LYS A 450 -17.90 -12.71 -7.77
C LYS A 450 -18.13 -11.80 -8.98
N VAL A 451 -17.93 -10.49 -8.83
CA VAL A 451 -18.02 -9.51 -9.93
C VAL A 451 -16.99 -9.84 -11.03
N LEU A 452 -15.71 -9.95 -10.68
CA LEU A 452 -14.62 -10.17 -11.64
C LEU A 452 -14.71 -11.53 -12.34
N LYS A 453 -15.18 -12.58 -11.64
CA LYS A 453 -15.45 -13.89 -12.24
C LYS A 453 -16.57 -13.87 -13.30
N LEU A 454 -17.41 -12.83 -13.36
CA LEU A 454 -18.39 -12.66 -14.44
C LEU A 454 -17.76 -12.11 -15.72
N GLY A 455 -16.68 -11.32 -15.61
CA GLY A 455 -15.95 -10.77 -16.74
C GLY A 455 -14.98 -11.77 -17.40
N ASN A 456 -14.49 -12.75 -16.64
CA ASN A 456 -13.56 -13.78 -17.12
C ASN A 456 -14.24 -14.97 -17.86
N LYS A 457 -15.45 -14.78 -18.39
CA LYS A 457 -16.25 -15.84 -19.04
C LYS A 457 -16.13 -15.88 -20.55
#